data_AF-A0AB34JZ11-F1
#
_entry.id   AF-A0AB34JZ11-F1
#
_cell.length_a   1.000
_cell.length_b   1.000
_cell.length_c   1.000
_cell.angle_alpha   90.00
_cell.angle_beta   90.00
_cell.angle_gamma   90.00
#
_symmetry.space_group_name_H-M   'P 1'
#
loop_
_entity.id
_entity.type
_entity.pdbx_description
1 polymer ?
#
loop_
_entity_poly.entity_id
_entity_poly.type
_entity_poly.pdbx_seq_one_letter_code
_entity_poly.pdbx_strand_id
1 'polypeptide(L)'
;MGNHGACTAKIIGSRLVDSTIYIGEKRMAYNVKYDIDSNTQEFEEEEIRPLLVVESMPERKEIIAAVMPAFDYLESRTTGMCETSEYSCAHMYHVAKVSRAFDPSYAYQQMSESHVEELVSTILPLTNHICSKKLMNEMPKYMAMAKDFEVSHEDVNAFSQKILRFWRSTSDTDMSEWRKAARITFSVSPNSAACERVFSLLQNMYGEAREHVLIGDATTKKMLEIVRTKEAQLQLELAAMLDVRQLVKTTYELEGDRLEILIVHRRIDEELRAFGRRLAANEDGVLMNVDSLLRSQAKLQVGTVISKVFAGHGTFKGQIESTEICDSTMYPGRERIAYTVRYPSDNTKEDLEDEEIRPLINVTDLPERKAVADILGKAFEYLESRLTGTCEDQYDASSVYEIFRLVQVFDPQYATNHLTTAWVDNFAIITPLANLADLNEMKKEMHSYMTAATSFSVSSVDIDIYSDCILSWWRTNGASFPSWATAARIVFAFTPNSASVERVFAKLRNMFDVDQMRTLGSRQQRASRVTKTRVKKRMSYDQAFKLQVVHAALQRPTDNRIKPTCALFPGIEPCQVFC
;
A
#
# COMPACT_ATOMS: atom_id res chain seq x y z
N MET A 1 32.86 8.24 -37.95
CA MET A 1 31.59 7.72 -38.48
C MET A 1 30.85 8.91 -39.07
N GLY A 2 30.55 8.88 -40.36
CA GLY A 2 29.90 10.01 -41.05
C GLY A 2 28.49 10.22 -40.49
N ASN A 3 28.11 11.49 -40.33
CA ASN A 3 26.74 11.89 -40.03
C ASN A 3 25.86 11.46 -41.22
N HIS A 4 25.33 10.24 -41.19
CA HIS A 4 24.22 9.86 -42.06
C HIS A 4 23.02 10.64 -41.56
N GLY A 5 22.77 11.80 -42.17
CA GLY A 5 21.59 12.61 -41.88
C GLY A 5 20.35 11.73 -41.97
N ALA A 6 19.47 11.84 -40.96
CA ALA A 6 18.22 11.09 -40.93
C ALA A 6 17.47 11.31 -42.25
N CYS A 7 17.17 10.21 -42.96
CA CYS A 7 16.39 10.28 -44.19
C CYS A 7 14.94 10.58 -43.83
N THR A 8 14.45 11.78 -44.15
CA THR A 8 13.05 12.16 -43.95
C THR A 8 12.20 11.67 -45.11
N ALA A 9 10.94 11.35 -44.83
CA ALA A 9 9.97 10.91 -45.84
C ALA A 9 8.58 11.46 -45.50
N LYS A 10 7.74 11.67 -46.52
CA LYS A 10 6.40 12.27 -46.39
C LYS A 10 5.34 11.37 -46.98
N ILE A 11 4.22 11.24 -46.28
CA ILE A 11 3.02 10.59 -46.84
C ILE A 11 2.45 11.52 -47.91
N ILE A 12 2.34 11.01 -49.15
CA ILE A 12 1.82 11.75 -50.30
C ILE A 12 0.42 11.30 -50.72
N GLY A 13 -0.07 10.18 -50.16
CA GLY A 13 -1.44 9.70 -50.41
C GLY A 13 -1.74 8.42 -49.63
N SER A 14 -3.02 8.05 -49.57
CA SER A 14 -3.48 6.79 -48.99
C SER A 14 -4.55 6.13 -49.87
N ARG A 15 -4.64 4.80 -49.81
CA ARG A 15 -5.65 4.00 -50.50
C ARG A 15 -5.88 2.66 -49.79
N LEU A 16 -7.07 2.08 -49.97
CA LEU A 16 -7.36 0.71 -49.53
C LEU A 16 -6.72 -0.31 -50.48
N VAL A 17 -5.92 -1.21 -49.93
CA VAL A 17 -5.28 -2.32 -50.65
C VAL A 17 -5.60 -3.65 -49.96
N ASP A 18 -5.49 -4.75 -50.69
CA ASP A 18 -5.53 -6.08 -50.07
C ASP A 18 -4.26 -6.25 -49.24
N SER A 19 -4.41 -6.52 -47.95
CA SER A 19 -3.31 -6.58 -46.99
C SER A 19 -2.39 -7.77 -47.30
N THR A 20 -1.10 -7.46 -47.41
CA THR A 20 0.00 -8.40 -47.52
C THR A 20 0.36 -9.04 -46.19
N ILE A 21 0.02 -8.38 -45.07
CA ILE A 21 0.21 -8.89 -43.70
C ILE A 21 -0.98 -9.77 -43.28
N TYR A 22 -2.21 -9.34 -43.60
CA TYR A 22 -3.46 -9.99 -43.23
C TYR A 22 -4.23 -10.45 -44.48
N ILE A 23 -3.89 -11.64 -44.97
CA ILE A 23 -4.45 -12.21 -46.20
C ILE A 23 -5.98 -12.23 -46.16
N GLY A 24 -6.61 -11.59 -47.14
CA GLY A 24 -8.07 -11.54 -47.31
C GLY A 24 -8.75 -10.33 -46.67
N GLU A 25 -8.00 -9.47 -45.99
CA GLU A 25 -8.50 -8.19 -45.47
C GLU A 25 -8.07 -7.03 -46.36
N LYS A 26 -8.90 -5.97 -46.41
CA LYS A 26 -8.50 -4.70 -47.00
C LYS A 26 -8.03 -3.75 -45.91
N ARG A 27 -6.83 -3.21 -46.05
CA ARG A 27 -6.20 -2.28 -45.10
C ARG A 27 -5.81 -0.98 -45.81
N MET A 28 -5.67 0.09 -45.03
CA MET A 28 -5.20 1.37 -45.56
C MET A 28 -3.69 1.27 -45.78
N ALA A 29 -3.25 1.51 -47.01
CA ALA A 29 -1.84 1.68 -47.34
C ALA A 29 -1.55 3.15 -47.65
N TYR A 30 -0.33 3.55 -47.32
CA TYR A 30 0.18 4.91 -47.43
C TYR A 30 1.35 4.93 -48.40
N ASN A 31 1.28 5.82 -49.38
CA ASN A 31 2.39 6.09 -50.29
C ASN A 31 3.32 7.11 -49.61
N VAL A 32 4.53 6.69 -49.33
CA VAL A 32 5.56 7.48 -48.66
C VAL A 32 6.64 7.85 -49.66
N LYS A 33 6.91 9.14 -49.81
CA LYS A 33 7.98 9.68 -50.66
C LYS A 33 9.18 10.07 -49.82
N TYR A 34 10.34 9.49 -50.12
CA TYR A 34 11.59 9.82 -49.45
C TYR A 34 12.19 11.12 -50.00
N ASP A 35 12.69 12.00 -49.13
CA ASP A 35 13.24 13.29 -49.53
C ASP A 35 14.62 13.13 -50.22
N ILE A 36 15.35 12.05 -49.94
CA ILE A 36 16.72 11.85 -50.43
C ILE A 36 16.79 11.53 -51.93
N ASP A 37 15.84 10.75 -52.45
CA ASP A 37 15.86 10.21 -53.81
C ASP A 37 14.52 10.37 -54.54
N SER A 38 13.51 10.98 -53.90
CA SER A 38 12.14 11.09 -54.42
C SER A 38 11.45 9.76 -54.72
N ASN A 39 12.00 8.63 -54.30
CA ASN A 39 11.36 7.34 -54.48
C ASN A 39 10.12 7.24 -53.61
N THR A 40 9.12 6.55 -54.14
CA THR A 40 7.86 6.28 -53.45
C THR A 40 7.79 4.82 -53.06
N GLN A 41 7.49 4.54 -51.80
CA GLN A 41 7.23 3.21 -51.28
C GLN A 41 5.85 3.17 -50.64
N GLU A 42 5.14 2.07 -50.86
CA GLU A 42 3.84 1.82 -50.23
C GLU A 42 4.05 1.04 -48.93
N PHE A 43 3.41 1.48 -47.85
CA PHE A 43 3.42 0.83 -46.54
C PHE A 43 2.00 0.61 -46.06
N GLU A 44 1.71 -0.55 -45.47
CA GLU A 44 0.48 -0.73 -44.71
C GLU A 44 0.51 0.08 -43.41
N GLU A 45 -0.67 0.38 -42.85
CA GLU A 45 -0.81 1.18 -41.62
C GLU A 45 0.06 0.64 -40.47
N GLU A 46 0.12 -0.67 -40.31
CA GLU A 46 0.90 -1.34 -39.28
C GLU A 46 2.42 -1.19 -39.48
N GLU A 47 2.88 -1.07 -40.73
CA GLU A 47 4.30 -0.89 -41.08
C GLU A 47 4.74 0.56 -40.94
N ILE A 48 3.86 1.51 -41.28
CA ILE A 48 4.19 2.94 -41.23
C ILE A 48 4.12 3.49 -39.80
N ARG A 49 3.24 2.96 -38.95
CA ARG A 49 3.03 3.44 -37.57
C ARG A 49 4.31 3.56 -36.73
N PRO A 50 5.24 2.57 -36.68
CA PRO A 50 6.50 2.70 -35.95
C PRO A 50 7.50 3.66 -36.61
N LEU A 51 7.31 4.01 -37.89
CA LEU A 51 8.18 4.91 -38.65
C LEU A 51 7.73 6.38 -38.58
N LEU A 52 6.56 6.67 -38.00
CA LEU A 52 6.05 8.01 -37.84
C LEU A 52 6.91 8.79 -36.83
N VAL A 53 7.53 9.87 -37.31
CA VAL A 53 8.25 10.82 -36.46
C VAL A 53 7.22 11.67 -35.71
N VAL A 54 6.91 11.27 -34.48
CA VAL A 54 5.98 11.99 -33.59
C VAL A 54 6.62 13.23 -32.94
N GLU A 55 7.92 13.45 -33.13
CA GLU A 55 8.68 14.52 -32.46
C GLU A 55 8.14 15.92 -32.75
N SER A 56 7.62 16.16 -33.96
CA SER A 56 7.05 17.44 -34.37
C SER A 56 5.57 17.60 -34.04
N MET A 57 4.90 16.59 -33.49
CA MET A 57 3.46 16.68 -33.17
C MET A 57 3.24 17.66 -32.00
N PRO A 58 2.37 18.68 -32.16
CA PRO A 58 2.01 19.59 -31.08
C PRO A 58 1.55 18.87 -29.81
N GLU A 59 0.78 17.80 -29.96
CA GLU A 59 0.24 16.99 -28.87
C GLU A 59 1.35 16.29 -28.08
N ARG A 60 2.43 15.85 -28.74
CA ARG A 60 3.60 15.29 -28.03
C ARG A 60 4.34 16.37 -27.26
N LYS A 61 4.47 17.57 -27.82
CA LYS A 61 5.09 18.70 -27.11
C LYS A 61 4.26 19.12 -25.89
N GLU A 62 2.95 19.12 -26.02
CA GLU A 62 2.02 19.36 -24.92
C GLU A 62 2.11 18.27 -23.84
N ILE A 63 2.18 16.99 -24.22
CA ILE A 63 2.38 15.88 -23.27
C ILE A 63 3.72 16.02 -22.55
N ILE A 64 4.81 16.28 -23.27
CA ILE A 64 6.13 16.50 -22.65
C ILE A 64 6.07 17.68 -21.69
N ALA A 65 5.51 18.82 -22.12
CA ALA A 65 5.35 20.01 -21.29
C ALA A 65 4.47 19.76 -20.06
N ALA A 66 3.46 18.88 -20.16
CA ALA A 66 2.60 18.50 -19.04
C ALA A 66 3.29 17.55 -18.04
N VAL A 67 4.23 16.71 -18.49
CA VAL A 67 4.93 15.74 -17.64
C VAL A 67 6.24 16.30 -17.07
N MET A 68 6.87 17.29 -17.72
CA MET A 68 8.13 17.90 -17.23
C MET A 68 8.03 18.44 -15.80
N PRO A 69 6.96 19.12 -15.37
CA PRO A 69 6.82 19.55 -13.97
C PRO A 69 6.87 18.40 -12.97
N ALA A 70 6.42 17.19 -13.34
CA ALA A 70 6.51 16.01 -12.48
C ALA A 70 7.94 15.46 -12.41
N PHE A 71 8.70 15.52 -13.52
CA PHE A 71 10.12 15.18 -13.51
C PHE A 71 10.94 16.20 -12.74
N ASP A 72 10.69 17.49 -12.94
CA ASP A 72 11.33 18.58 -12.19
C ASP A 72 11.04 18.44 -10.70
N TYR A 73 9.80 18.07 -10.34
CA TYR A 73 9.42 17.76 -8.96
C TYR A 73 10.19 16.57 -8.39
N LEU A 74 10.27 15.45 -9.12
CA LEU A 74 11.01 14.26 -8.70
C LEU A 74 12.52 14.53 -8.58
N GLU A 75 13.11 15.22 -9.54
CA GLU A 75 14.51 15.61 -9.54
C GLU A 75 14.79 16.57 -8.38
N SER A 76 13.96 17.59 -8.19
CA SER A 76 14.07 18.55 -7.08
C SER A 76 13.99 17.86 -5.71
N ARG A 77 13.09 16.88 -5.55
CA ARG A 77 12.96 16.07 -4.34
C ARG A 77 14.15 15.17 -4.07
N THR A 78 14.66 14.49 -5.11
CA THR A 78 15.77 13.53 -4.99
C THR A 78 17.12 14.20 -4.86
N THR A 79 17.28 15.41 -5.42
CA THR A 79 18.52 16.21 -5.35
C THR A 79 18.52 17.23 -4.21
N GLY A 80 17.37 17.48 -3.58
CA GLY A 80 17.24 18.43 -2.46
C GLY A 80 17.14 19.89 -2.89
N MET A 81 16.82 20.15 -4.16
CA MET A 81 16.64 21.49 -4.72
C MET A 81 15.25 22.08 -4.44
N CYS A 82 14.44 21.45 -3.56
CA CYS A 82 13.11 21.96 -3.23
C CYS A 82 13.17 23.06 -2.15
N GLU A 83 12.53 24.21 -2.38
CA GLU A 83 12.50 25.35 -1.44
C GLU A 83 11.87 25.00 -0.09
N THR A 84 10.98 24.00 -0.04
CA THR A 84 10.38 23.46 1.19
C THR A 84 11.13 22.22 1.65
N SER A 85 12.06 22.37 2.59
CA SER A 85 12.99 21.32 3.04
C SER A 85 12.35 20.12 3.75
N GLU A 86 11.12 20.25 4.27
CA GLU A 86 10.45 19.27 5.12
C GLU A 86 10.19 17.90 4.45
N TYR A 87 10.36 17.81 3.14
CA TYR A 87 10.07 16.61 2.36
C TYR A 87 11.18 16.28 1.35
N SER A 88 12.40 16.76 1.58
CA SER A 88 13.56 16.42 0.74
C SER A 88 13.91 14.94 0.86
N CYS A 89 14.04 14.25 -0.27
CA CYS A 89 14.50 12.86 -0.33
C CYS A 89 16.02 12.76 -0.55
N ALA A 90 16.74 13.90 -0.56
CA ALA A 90 18.17 13.94 -0.86
C ALA A 90 18.99 13.04 0.07
N HIS A 91 18.70 13.07 1.37
CA HIS A 91 19.38 12.19 2.33
C HIS A 91 19.19 10.70 1.99
N MET A 92 17.97 10.28 1.69
CA MET A 92 17.67 8.89 1.33
C MET A 92 18.28 8.49 -0.02
N TYR A 93 18.33 9.41 -0.98
CA TYR A 93 19.04 9.21 -2.24
C TYR A 93 20.54 9.00 -1.99
N HIS A 94 21.17 9.81 -1.12
CA HIS A 94 22.56 9.63 -0.72
C HIS A 94 22.78 8.30 0.01
N VAL A 95 21.90 7.92 0.95
CA VAL A 95 21.92 6.60 1.62
C VAL A 95 21.89 5.48 0.59
N ALA A 96 21.00 5.53 -0.41
CA ALA A 96 20.93 4.52 -1.47
C ALA A 96 22.20 4.49 -2.33
N LYS A 97 22.75 5.66 -2.68
CA LYS A 97 24.00 5.79 -3.44
C LYS A 97 25.17 5.11 -2.71
N VAL A 98 25.37 5.42 -1.43
CA VAL A 98 26.48 4.86 -0.65
C VAL A 98 26.25 3.39 -0.28
N SER A 99 25.00 2.95 -0.15
CA SER A 99 24.65 1.55 0.13
C SER A 99 25.05 0.59 -1.00
N ARG A 100 25.32 1.10 -2.21
CA ARG A 100 25.93 0.31 -3.29
C ARG A 100 27.28 -0.27 -2.92
N ALA A 101 27.97 0.28 -1.92
CA ALA A 101 29.17 -0.30 -1.35
C ALA A 101 28.96 -1.71 -0.78
N PHE A 102 27.72 -2.15 -0.55
CA PHE A 102 27.42 -3.53 -0.12
C PHE A 102 27.07 -4.48 -1.26
N ASP A 103 27.06 -3.99 -2.51
CA ASP A 103 27.10 -4.82 -3.72
C ASP A 103 28.57 -5.13 -4.05
N PRO A 104 29.05 -6.38 -3.88
CA PRO A 104 30.44 -6.71 -4.16
C PRO A 104 30.86 -6.40 -5.60
N SER A 105 29.96 -6.57 -6.58
CA SER A 105 30.28 -6.27 -7.99
C SER A 105 30.55 -4.77 -8.20
N TYR A 106 29.78 -3.91 -7.53
CA TYR A 106 30.01 -2.47 -7.52
C TYR A 106 31.27 -2.10 -6.72
N ALA A 107 31.42 -2.69 -5.54
CA ALA A 107 32.51 -2.38 -4.61
C ALA A 107 33.87 -2.67 -5.25
N TYR A 108 34.01 -3.79 -5.97
CA TYR A 108 35.24 -4.13 -6.66
C TYR A 108 35.61 -3.11 -7.77
N GLN A 109 34.61 -2.58 -8.47
CA GLN A 109 34.82 -1.69 -9.62
C GLN A 109 35.03 -0.23 -9.22
N GLN A 110 34.33 0.24 -8.18
CA GLN A 110 34.15 1.67 -7.92
C GLN A 110 34.49 2.11 -6.50
N MET A 111 34.67 1.19 -5.54
CA MET A 111 34.90 1.58 -4.15
C MET A 111 36.30 2.16 -3.95
N SER A 112 36.36 3.24 -3.17
CA SER A 112 37.58 3.93 -2.75
C SER A 112 37.46 4.30 -1.28
N GLU A 113 38.56 4.76 -0.69
CA GLU A 113 38.55 5.28 0.69
C GLU A 113 37.50 6.40 0.87
N SER A 114 37.42 7.34 -0.08
CA SER A 114 36.42 8.42 -0.02
C SER A 114 34.97 7.91 0.00
N HIS A 115 34.67 6.78 -0.65
CA HIS A 115 33.34 6.17 -0.59
C HIS A 115 33.02 5.61 0.80
N VAL A 116 34.02 5.08 1.50
CA VAL A 116 33.85 4.56 2.87
C VAL A 116 33.60 5.70 3.86
N GLU A 117 34.26 6.84 3.68
CA GLU A 117 34.00 8.04 4.47
C GLU A 117 32.59 8.60 4.19
N GLU A 118 32.19 8.70 2.91
CA GLU A 118 30.83 9.10 2.51
C GLU A 118 29.79 8.15 3.10
N LEU A 119 30.03 6.83 3.06
CA LEU A 119 29.15 5.81 3.63
C LEU A 119 28.92 6.00 5.14
N VAL A 120 30.01 6.11 5.91
CA VAL A 120 29.92 6.22 7.37
C VAL A 120 29.28 7.55 7.79
N SER A 121 29.58 8.65 7.10
CA SER A 121 28.99 9.96 7.39
C SER A 121 27.53 10.10 6.97
N THR A 122 27.11 9.39 5.92
CA THR A 122 25.75 9.48 5.37
C THR A 122 24.76 8.61 6.16
N ILE A 123 25.14 7.39 6.55
CA ILE A 123 24.24 6.49 7.27
C ILE A 123 24.42 6.68 8.77
N LEU A 124 23.57 7.52 9.39
CA LEU A 124 23.70 7.95 10.80
C LEU A 124 23.93 6.80 11.81
N PRO A 125 23.27 5.63 11.70
CA PRO A 125 23.60 4.49 12.55
C PRO A 125 25.04 3.96 12.39
N LEU A 126 25.65 4.04 11.21
CA LEU A 126 27.05 3.65 11.01
C LEU A 126 27.99 4.59 11.77
N THR A 127 27.73 5.90 11.76
CA THR A 127 28.54 6.90 12.48
C THR A 127 28.74 6.53 13.95
N ASN A 128 27.70 6.00 14.59
CA ASN A 128 27.69 5.71 16.03
C ASN A 128 28.13 4.28 16.37
N HIS A 129 28.09 3.36 15.40
CA HIS A 129 28.27 1.93 15.67
C HIS A 129 29.44 1.31 14.94
N ILE A 130 30.09 2.01 14.00
CA ILE A 130 31.17 1.50 13.18
C ILE A 130 32.45 2.30 13.37
N CYS A 131 33.59 1.62 13.51
CA CYS A 131 34.90 2.24 13.49
C CYS A 131 35.37 2.43 12.03
N SER A 132 35.27 3.65 11.50
CA SER A 132 35.67 3.98 10.12
C SER A 132 37.10 3.52 9.78
N LYS A 133 38.07 3.74 10.69
CA LYS A 133 39.47 3.27 10.49
C LYS A 133 39.58 1.75 10.33
N LYS A 134 38.79 1.00 11.08
CA LYS A 134 38.78 -0.46 11.00
C LYS A 134 38.09 -0.93 9.72
N LEU A 135 37.00 -0.28 9.32
CA LEU A 135 36.30 -0.54 8.06
C LEU A 135 37.24 -0.32 6.85
N MET A 136 38.04 0.75 6.87
CA MET A 136 39.09 1.03 5.88
C MET A 136 40.18 -0.04 5.86
N ASN A 137 40.68 -0.46 7.02
CA ASN A 137 41.69 -1.52 7.12
C ASN A 137 41.18 -2.88 6.60
N GLU A 138 39.88 -3.17 6.75
CA GLU A 138 39.24 -4.38 6.23
C GLU A 138 38.88 -4.27 4.73
N MET A 139 38.88 -3.06 4.14
CA MET A 139 38.45 -2.80 2.75
C MET A 139 39.22 -3.61 1.69
N PRO A 140 40.57 -3.71 1.71
CA PRO A 140 41.30 -4.50 0.71
C PRO A 140 40.88 -5.98 0.71
N LYS A 141 40.55 -6.53 1.89
CA LYS A 141 40.06 -7.91 2.02
C LYS A 141 38.67 -8.05 1.40
N TYR A 142 37.78 -7.08 1.66
CA TYR A 142 36.46 -7.06 1.06
C TYR A 142 36.55 -6.99 -0.48
N MET A 143 37.38 -6.09 -1.02
CA MET A 143 37.60 -5.98 -2.46
C MET A 143 38.17 -7.27 -3.07
N ALA A 144 39.09 -7.95 -2.38
CA ALA A 144 39.63 -9.23 -2.84
C ALA A 144 38.55 -10.32 -2.93
N MET A 145 37.61 -10.38 -1.97
CA MET A 145 36.47 -11.31 -2.01
C MET A 145 35.43 -10.93 -3.05
N ALA A 146 35.30 -9.63 -3.33
CA ALA A 146 34.35 -9.08 -4.29
C ALA A 146 34.79 -9.27 -5.75
N LYS A 147 36.08 -9.50 -5.99
CA LYS A 147 36.68 -9.60 -7.34
C LYS A 147 35.99 -10.59 -8.27
N ASP A 148 35.63 -11.77 -7.76
CA ASP A 148 35.02 -12.84 -8.55
C ASP A 148 33.48 -12.89 -8.40
N PHE A 149 32.89 -11.85 -7.81
CA PHE A 149 31.45 -11.79 -7.57
C PHE A 149 30.71 -11.28 -8.80
N GLU A 150 30.08 -12.20 -9.53
CA GLU A 150 29.20 -11.88 -10.65
C GLU A 150 27.72 -12.03 -10.29
N VAL A 151 26.98 -10.95 -10.51
CA VAL A 151 25.54 -10.89 -10.29
C VAL A 151 24.89 -10.16 -11.47
N SER A 152 23.74 -10.65 -11.92
CA SER A 152 22.93 -9.91 -12.88
C SER A 152 22.11 -8.88 -12.11
N HIS A 153 22.19 -7.62 -12.53
CA HIS A 153 21.35 -6.54 -12.01
C HIS A 153 19.95 -6.51 -12.66
N GLU A 154 19.70 -7.37 -13.66
CA GLU A 154 18.40 -7.45 -14.35
C GLU A 154 17.35 -8.24 -13.55
N ASP A 155 17.77 -9.17 -12.67
CA ASP A 155 16.89 -9.96 -11.80
C ASP A 155 17.16 -9.62 -10.33
N VAL A 156 16.27 -8.81 -9.75
CA VAL A 156 16.41 -8.31 -8.37
C VAL A 156 16.34 -9.44 -7.33
N ASN A 157 15.59 -10.52 -7.59
CA ASN A 157 15.52 -11.64 -6.65
C ASN A 157 16.81 -12.44 -6.67
N ALA A 158 17.33 -12.75 -7.86
CA ALA A 158 18.64 -13.40 -8.01
C ALA A 158 19.75 -12.53 -7.44
N PHE A 159 19.68 -11.21 -7.67
CA PHE A 159 20.59 -10.21 -7.12
C PHE A 159 20.57 -10.26 -5.59
N SER A 160 19.41 -10.02 -4.99
CA SER A 160 19.24 -9.96 -3.53
C SER A 160 19.68 -11.26 -2.85
N GLN A 161 19.31 -12.41 -3.41
CA GLN A 161 19.72 -13.71 -2.88
C GLN A 161 21.24 -13.91 -2.98
N LYS A 162 21.88 -13.53 -4.08
CA LYS A 162 23.34 -13.62 -4.24
C LYS A 162 24.07 -12.68 -3.28
N ILE A 163 23.60 -11.44 -3.12
CA ILE A 163 24.15 -10.47 -2.16
C ILE A 163 24.04 -10.99 -0.73
N LEU A 164 22.85 -11.46 -0.32
CA LEU A 164 22.65 -11.99 1.03
C LEU A 164 23.49 -13.25 1.27
N ARG A 165 23.64 -14.13 0.27
CA ARG A 165 24.51 -15.30 0.37
C ARG A 165 25.97 -14.91 0.51
N PHE A 166 26.45 -13.92 -0.24
CA PHE A 166 27.79 -13.37 -0.09
C PHE A 166 28.01 -12.92 1.36
N TRP A 167 27.16 -12.05 1.89
CA TRP A 167 27.34 -11.53 3.26
C TRP A 167 27.17 -12.61 4.33
N ARG A 168 26.34 -13.65 4.12
CA ARG A 168 26.26 -14.81 5.01
C ARG A 168 27.55 -15.63 5.00
N SER A 169 28.15 -15.85 3.83
CA SER A 169 29.38 -16.63 3.67
C SER A 169 30.62 -15.96 4.26
N THR A 170 30.55 -14.66 4.57
CA THR A 170 31.65 -13.92 5.22
C THR A 170 31.70 -14.12 6.75
N SER A 171 30.85 -14.98 7.33
CA SER A 171 30.72 -15.17 8.79
C SER A 171 32.03 -15.50 9.50
N ASP A 172 32.91 -16.24 8.82
CA ASP A 172 34.13 -16.82 9.40
C ASP A 172 35.38 -16.01 9.01
N THR A 173 35.19 -14.82 8.41
CA THR A 173 36.27 -13.96 7.94
C THR A 173 36.57 -12.82 8.93
N ASP A 174 37.82 -12.33 8.90
CA ASP A 174 38.29 -11.11 9.57
C ASP A 174 37.72 -9.82 8.94
N MET A 175 36.43 -9.81 8.59
CA MET A 175 35.68 -8.65 8.10
C MET A 175 34.53 -8.32 9.05
N SER A 176 34.86 -8.22 10.33
CA SER A 176 33.88 -8.03 11.40
C SER A 176 33.14 -6.69 11.27
N GLU A 177 33.83 -5.65 10.83
CA GLU A 177 33.31 -4.29 10.76
C GLU A 177 32.41 -4.13 9.53
N TRP A 178 32.82 -4.65 8.37
CA TRP A 178 31.97 -4.67 7.16
C TRP A 178 30.68 -5.45 7.34
N ARG A 179 30.72 -6.58 8.07
CA ARG A 179 29.50 -7.33 8.40
C ARG A 179 28.55 -6.55 9.29
N LYS A 180 29.09 -5.85 10.29
CA LYS A 180 28.29 -5.00 11.18
C LYS A 180 27.67 -3.86 10.37
N ALA A 181 28.45 -3.23 9.48
CA ALA A 181 27.97 -2.17 8.60
C ALA A 181 26.90 -2.66 7.61
N ALA A 182 27.06 -3.86 7.04
CA ALA A 182 26.09 -4.48 6.14
C ALA A 182 24.78 -4.78 6.86
N ARG A 183 24.83 -5.33 8.08
CA ARG A 183 23.64 -5.57 8.90
C ARG A 183 22.89 -4.28 9.20
N ILE A 184 23.61 -3.25 9.65
CA ILE A 184 23.02 -1.93 9.93
C ILE A 184 22.38 -1.37 8.65
N THR A 185 23.10 -1.38 7.54
CA THR A 185 22.62 -0.81 6.26
C THR A 185 21.42 -1.57 5.70
N PHE A 186 21.41 -2.91 5.76
CA PHE A 186 20.26 -3.72 5.35
C PHE A 186 19.05 -3.59 6.29
N SER A 187 19.25 -3.06 7.50
CA SER A 187 18.17 -2.70 8.42
C SER A 187 17.65 -1.27 8.20
N VAL A 188 18.32 -0.44 7.38
CA VAL A 188 17.82 0.90 7.02
C VAL A 188 16.78 0.76 5.90
N SER A 189 15.51 1.00 6.24
CA SER A 189 14.38 1.00 5.32
C SER A 189 14.44 2.19 4.37
N PRO A 190 14.42 1.99 3.03
CA PRO A 190 14.32 3.09 2.08
C PRO A 190 12.87 3.60 2.00
N ASN A 191 12.41 4.39 2.97
CA ASN A 191 11.03 4.89 3.03
C ASN A 191 10.85 6.28 2.37
N SER A 192 9.75 6.46 1.64
CA SER A 192 9.15 7.75 1.23
C SER A 192 7.69 7.51 0.81
N ALA A 193 6.87 6.97 1.73
CA ALA A 193 5.56 6.39 1.41
C ALA A 193 4.38 7.39 1.31
N ALA A 194 4.60 8.69 1.57
CA ALA A 194 3.50 9.65 1.60
C ALA A 194 2.87 9.93 0.22
N CYS A 195 3.63 9.81 -0.88
CA CYS A 195 3.12 10.19 -2.20
C CYS A 195 2.30 9.07 -2.87
N GLU A 196 2.76 7.81 -2.83
CA GLU A 196 2.11 6.70 -3.56
C GLU A 196 0.74 6.31 -2.98
N ARG A 197 0.53 6.43 -1.66
CA ARG A 197 -0.77 6.11 -1.05
C ARG A 197 -1.82 7.19 -1.29
N VAL A 198 -1.43 8.45 -1.40
CA VAL A 198 -2.32 9.51 -1.91
C VAL A 198 -2.72 9.18 -3.36
N PHE A 199 -1.79 8.76 -4.22
CA PHE A 199 -2.14 8.36 -5.59
C PHE A 199 -2.98 7.08 -5.68
N SER A 200 -2.76 6.06 -4.85
CA SER A 200 -3.61 4.85 -4.80
C SER A 200 -4.99 5.11 -4.19
N LEU A 201 -5.12 5.99 -3.19
CA LEU A 201 -6.42 6.45 -2.67
C LEU A 201 -7.18 7.24 -3.72
N LEU A 202 -6.52 8.18 -4.41
CA LEU A 202 -7.12 8.89 -5.55
C LEU A 202 -7.48 7.90 -6.67
N GLN A 203 -6.62 6.93 -6.99
CA GLN A 203 -6.88 5.93 -8.02
C GLN A 203 -8.08 5.03 -7.67
N ASN A 204 -8.25 4.62 -6.41
CA ASN A 204 -9.42 3.86 -5.98
C ASN A 204 -10.69 4.71 -5.89
N MET A 205 -10.58 5.99 -5.52
CA MET A 205 -11.72 6.92 -5.52
C MET A 205 -12.19 7.30 -6.93
N TYR A 206 -11.31 7.26 -7.92
CA TYR A 206 -11.60 7.69 -9.30
C TYR A 206 -11.52 6.54 -10.34
N GLY A 207 -11.47 5.28 -9.88
CA GLY A 207 -10.81 4.16 -10.55
C GLY A 207 -11.56 3.32 -11.58
N GLU A 208 -12.88 3.47 -11.74
CA GLU A 208 -13.61 2.74 -12.81
C GLU A 208 -14.05 3.65 -13.97
N ALA A 209 -13.95 4.98 -13.83
CA ALA A 209 -14.43 5.90 -14.86
C ALA A 209 -13.36 6.34 -15.88
N ARG A 210 -12.16 5.76 -15.88
CA ARG A 210 -10.98 6.36 -16.54
C ARG A 210 -10.08 5.42 -17.34
N GLU A 211 -10.60 4.36 -17.95
CA GLU A 211 -9.78 3.59 -18.90
C GLU A 211 -9.43 4.32 -20.22
N HIS A 212 -9.97 5.52 -20.50
CA HIS A 212 -9.51 6.32 -21.65
C HIS A 212 -9.68 7.82 -21.41
N VAL A 213 -8.75 8.50 -20.74
CA VAL A 213 -8.74 9.98 -20.74
C VAL A 213 -7.31 10.53 -20.73
N LEU A 214 -6.82 10.87 -21.92
CA LEU A 214 -5.82 11.93 -22.11
C LEU A 214 -6.35 13.21 -21.44
N ILE A 215 -5.54 13.82 -20.58
CA ILE A 215 -5.88 15.06 -19.86
C ILE A 215 -5.93 16.22 -20.87
N GLY A 216 -7.08 16.41 -21.52
CA GLY A 216 -7.39 17.57 -22.36
C GLY A 216 -8.68 18.29 -21.91
N ASP A 217 -9.01 19.42 -22.55
CA ASP A 217 -10.14 20.33 -22.25
C ASP A 217 -11.51 19.64 -22.10
N ALA A 218 -11.73 18.52 -22.79
CA ALA A 218 -12.92 17.69 -22.63
C ALA A 218 -13.09 17.16 -21.19
N THR A 219 -11.98 16.97 -20.47
CA THR A 219 -11.95 16.53 -19.08
C THR A 219 -12.31 17.66 -18.13
N THR A 220 -11.83 18.89 -18.37
CA THR A 220 -12.19 20.05 -17.55
C THR A 220 -13.68 20.33 -17.66
N LYS A 221 -14.24 20.29 -18.89
CA LYS A 221 -15.68 20.45 -19.11
C LYS A 221 -16.49 19.33 -18.43
N LYS A 222 -16.04 18.08 -18.55
CA LYS A 222 -16.70 16.92 -17.91
C LYS A 222 -16.57 16.96 -16.38
N MET A 223 -15.44 17.41 -15.83
CA MET A 223 -15.26 17.63 -14.40
C MET A 223 -16.16 18.75 -13.89
N LEU A 224 -16.23 19.87 -14.61
CA LEU A 224 -17.16 20.97 -14.29
C LEU A 224 -18.62 20.51 -14.36
N GLU A 225 -18.96 19.66 -15.33
CA GLU A 225 -20.29 19.05 -15.43
C GLU A 225 -20.56 18.11 -14.25
N ILE A 226 -19.60 17.27 -13.85
CA ILE A 226 -19.72 16.41 -12.66
C ILE A 226 -19.90 17.26 -11.39
N VAL A 227 -19.06 18.28 -11.21
CA VAL A 227 -19.16 19.21 -10.07
C VAL A 227 -20.52 19.89 -10.05
N ARG A 228 -21.03 20.36 -11.19
CA ARG A 228 -22.35 21.01 -11.27
C ARG A 228 -23.53 20.07 -11.08
N THR A 229 -23.44 18.84 -11.60
CA THR A 229 -24.54 17.87 -11.57
C THR A 229 -24.59 17.06 -10.28
N LYS A 230 -23.45 16.91 -9.60
CA LYS A 230 -23.30 16.09 -8.40
C LYS A 230 -22.78 16.87 -7.20
N GLU A 231 -22.94 18.19 -7.18
CA GLU A 231 -22.36 19.07 -6.15
C GLU A 231 -22.69 18.59 -4.73
N ALA A 232 -23.98 18.34 -4.44
CA ALA A 232 -24.42 17.91 -3.12
C ALA A 232 -23.82 16.55 -2.72
N GLN A 233 -23.75 15.61 -3.67
CA GLN A 233 -23.13 14.30 -3.43
C GLN A 233 -21.64 14.44 -3.16
N LEU A 234 -20.92 15.23 -3.94
CA LEU A 234 -19.48 15.45 -3.76
C LEU A 234 -19.17 16.15 -2.44
N GLN A 235 -19.99 17.11 -2.01
CA GLN A 235 -19.87 17.74 -0.70
C GLN A 235 -20.08 16.73 0.43
N LEU A 236 -21.08 15.84 0.30
CA LEU A 236 -21.35 14.78 1.27
C LEU A 236 -20.21 13.76 1.35
N GLU A 237 -19.69 13.32 0.20
CA GLU A 237 -18.55 12.41 0.12
C GLU A 237 -17.29 13.04 0.73
N LEU A 238 -17.02 14.32 0.44
CA LEU A 238 -15.90 15.05 1.03
C LEU A 238 -16.06 15.19 2.56
N ALA A 239 -17.26 15.51 3.04
CA ALA A 239 -17.54 15.58 4.47
C ALA A 239 -17.32 14.22 5.15
N ALA A 240 -17.81 13.13 4.55
CA ALA A 240 -17.58 11.78 5.04
C ALA A 240 -16.10 11.42 5.08
N MET A 241 -15.31 11.81 4.06
CA MET A 241 -13.85 11.64 4.06
C MET A 241 -13.16 12.37 5.20
N LEU A 242 -13.61 13.59 5.52
CA LEU A 242 -13.07 14.36 6.64
C LEU A 242 -13.41 13.71 7.98
N ASP A 243 -14.60 13.11 8.12
CA ASP A 243 -15.00 12.39 9.33
C ASP A 243 -14.21 11.09 9.56
N VAL A 244 -13.79 10.41 8.49
CA VAL A 244 -12.92 9.23 8.58
C VAL A 244 -11.43 9.57 8.58
N ARG A 245 -11.05 10.85 8.72
CA ARG A 245 -9.63 11.25 8.80
C ARG A 245 -8.87 10.53 9.90
N GLN A 246 -9.53 10.18 11.01
CA GLN A 246 -8.89 9.41 12.07
C GLN A 246 -8.44 8.02 11.58
N LEU A 247 -9.26 7.33 10.76
CA LEU A 247 -8.87 6.06 10.14
C LEU A 247 -7.61 6.22 9.28
N VAL A 248 -7.58 7.26 8.45
CA VAL A 248 -6.42 7.57 7.61
C VAL A 248 -5.19 7.89 8.49
N LYS A 249 -5.35 8.75 9.49
CA LYS A 249 -4.28 9.12 10.41
C LYS A 249 -3.71 7.90 11.14
N THR A 250 -4.57 7.08 11.76
CA THR A 250 -4.14 5.88 12.46
C THR A 250 -3.43 4.94 11.49
N THR A 251 -4.00 4.66 10.31
CA THR A 251 -3.33 3.79 9.32
C THR A 251 -1.97 4.32 8.87
N TYR A 252 -1.80 5.63 8.68
CA TYR A 252 -0.50 6.24 8.37
C TYR A 252 0.50 6.15 9.54
N GLU A 253 0.05 6.36 10.78
CA GLU A 253 0.90 6.19 11.97
C GLU A 253 1.40 4.74 12.08
N LEU A 254 0.58 3.75 11.73
CA LEU A 254 0.97 2.34 11.73
C LEU A 254 2.01 1.99 10.66
N GLU A 255 2.29 2.89 9.74
CA GLU A 255 3.27 2.69 8.68
C GLU A 255 4.64 3.28 8.99
N GLY A 256 4.78 3.88 10.18
CA GLY A 256 6.05 4.33 10.73
C GLY A 256 7.02 3.17 10.98
N ASP A 257 8.31 3.51 11.03
CA ASP A 257 9.41 2.58 11.25
C ASP A 257 9.99 2.73 12.68
N ARG A 258 9.21 3.24 13.65
CA ARG A 258 9.65 3.51 15.03
C ARG A 258 8.99 2.55 16.03
N LEU A 259 8.61 3.03 17.22
CA LEU A 259 7.99 2.23 18.30
C LEU A 259 6.46 2.32 18.32
N GLU A 260 5.82 2.62 17.19
CA GLU A 260 4.36 2.65 17.06
C GLU A 260 3.73 1.29 17.37
N ILE A 261 4.50 0.21 17.23
CA ILE A 261 4.14 -1.15 17.64
C ILE A 261 3.73 -1.24 19.13
N LEU A 262 4.18 -0.32 19.98
CA LEU A 262 3.84 -0.29 21.40
C LEU A 262 2.52 0.42 21.69
N ILE A 263 1.96 1.16 20.73
CA ILE A 263 0.73 1.94 20.91
C ILE A 263 -0.37 1.59 19.89
N VAL A 264 -0.04 0.80 18.87
CA VAL A 264 -0.96 0.40 17.79
C VAL A 264 -2.25 -0.23 18.33
N HIS A 265 -2.15 -1.16 19.29
CA HIS A 265 -3.34 -1.79 19.86
C HIS A 265 -4.27 -0.75 20.47
N ARG A 266 -3.73 0.16 21.28
CA ARG A 266 -4.50 1.24 21.89
C ARG A 266 -5.13 2.14 20.84
N ARG A 267 -4.41 2.54 19.78
CA ARG A 267 -4.96 3.36 18.69
C ARG A 267 -6.08 2.63 17.95
N ILE A 268 -5.91 1.35 17.66
CA ILE A 268 -6.95 0.54 17.02
C ILE A 268 -8.17 0.43 17.95
N ASP A 269 -7.99 0.14 19.23
CA ASP A 269 -9.09 -0.15 20.14
C ASP A 269 -9.84 1.09 20.65
N GLU A 270 -9.09 2.08 21.16
CA GLU A 270 -9.63 3.29 21.78
C GLU A 270 -10.08 4.32 20.75
N GLU A 271 -9.54 4.30 19.53
CA GLU A 271 -9.90 5.27 18.49
C GLU A 271 -10.75 4.62 17.40
N LEU A 272 -10.19 3.66 16.65
CA LEU A 272 -10.87 3.12 15.47
C LEU A 272 -12.09 2.27 15.82
N ARG A 273 -11.92 1.28 16.69
CA ARG A 273 -13.04 0.42 17.12
C ARG A 273 -14.06 1.22 17.93
N ALA A 274 -13.62 2.17 18.76
CA ALA A 274 -14.54 3.06 19.46
C ALA A 274 -15.37 3.92 18.49
N PHE A 275 -14.74 4.50 17.47
CA PHE A 275 -15.45 5.22 16.42
C PHE A 275 -16.46 4.33 15.68
N GLY A 276 -16.05 3.12 15.29
CA GLY A 276 -16.94 2.14 14.64
C GLY A 276 -18.14 1.76 15.51
N ARG A 277 -17.95 1.55 16.83
CA ARG A 277 -19.03 1.28 17.78
C ARG A 277 -20.01 2.45 17.89
N ARG A 278 -19.50 3.68 18.01
CA ARG A 278 -20.34 4.89 18.08
C ARG A 278 -21.12 5.12 16.78
N LEU A 279 -20.49 4.85 15.64
CA LEU A 279 -21.13 4.89 14.34
C LEU A 279 -22.26 3.85 14.24
N ALA A 280 -22.02 2.61 14.65
CA ALA A 280 -23.03 1.54 14.68
C ALA A 280 -24.19 1.84 15.64
N ALA A 281 -23.92 2.55 16.74
CA ALA A 281 -24.93 3.06 17.67
C ALA A 281 -25.73 4.25 17.11
N ASN A 282 -25.40 4.71 15.89
CA ASN A 282 -26.02 5.85 15.23
C ASN A 282 -25.98 7.14 16.08
N GLU A 283 -24.94 7.30 16.90
CA GLU A 283 -24.77 8.47 17.78
C GLU A 283 -24.69 9.76 16.96
N ASP A 284 -25.34 10.83 17.43
CA ASP A 284 -25.26 12.16 16.83
C ASP A 284 -23.86 12.76 17.04
N GLY A 285 -23.33 13.45 16.02
CA GLY A 285 -22.01 14.08 16.07
C GLY A 285 -20.83 13.12 15.86
N VAL A 286 -21.05 11.83 15.61
CA VAL A 286 -19.99 10.91 15.19
C VAL A 286 -19.44 11.30 13.81
N LEU A 287 -20.33 11.69 12.91
CA LEU A 287 -19.98 12.17 11.57
C LEU A 287 -20.10 13.70 11.54
N MET A 288 -19.25 14.38 12.32
CA MET A 288 -19.37 15.82 12.59
C MET A 288 -19.47 16.68 11.32
N ASN A 289 -18.67 16.39 10.29
CA ASN A 289 -18.65 17.14 9.04
C ASN A 289 -19.89 16.84 8.19
N VAL A 290 -20.29 15.57 8.09
CA VAL A 290 -21.53 15.16 7.41
C VAL A 290 -22.73 15.78 8.09
N ASP A 291 -22.80 15.68 9.42
CA ASP A 291 -23.90 16.20 10.23
C ASP A 291 -23.99 17.74 10.06
N SER A 292 -22.85 18.44 10.09
CA SER A 292 -22.81 19.89 9.85
C SER A 292 -23.25 20.28 8.44
N LEU A 293 -22.80 19.55 7.41
CA LEU A 293 -23.21 19.79 6.02
C LEU A 293 -24.73 19.60 5.87
N LEU A 294 -25.26 18.49 6.37
CA LEU A 294 -26.69 18.20 6.28
C LEU A 294 -27.53 19.21 7.04
N ARG A 295 -27.10 19.67 8.23
CA ARG A 295 -27.75 20.77 8.96
C ARG A 295 -27.77 22.07 8.14
N SER A 296 -26.69 22.39 7.44
CA SER A 296 -26.61 23.59 6.60
C SER A 296 -27.52 23.53 5.36
N GLN A 297 -27.73 22.32 4.81
CA GLN A 297 -28.56 22.10 3.62
C GLN A 297 -30.03 21.79 3.94
N ALA A 298 -30.34 21.42 5.19
CA ALA A 298 -31.69 21.06 5.60
C ALA A 298 -32.67 22.21 5.37
N LYS A 299 -33.82 21.90 4.78
CA LYS A 299 -34.92 22.85 4.65
C LYS A 299 -35.68 22.90 5.99
N LEU A 300 -35.66 24.06 6.63
CA LEU A 300 -36.43 24.32 7.83
C LEU A 300 -37.90 24.56 7.44
N GLN A 301 -38.78 23.66 7.87
CA GLN A 301 -40.21 23.75 7.61
C GLN A 301 -40.98 23.17 8.79
N VAL A 302 -42.28 23.46 8.87
CA VAL A 302 -43.16 22.83 9.86
C VAL A 302 -43.02 21.32 9.76
N GLY A 303 -42.75 20.69 10.89
CA GLY A 303 -42.51 19.28 11.01
C GLY A 303 -41.03 18.87 11.11
N THR A 304 -40.06 19.76 10.84
CA THR A 304 -38.64 19.46 11.02
C THR A 304 -38.34 19.14 12.48
N VAL A 305 -37.66 18.01 12.72
CA VAL A 305 -37.32 17.50 14.05
C VAL A 305 -35.96 18.05 14.50
N ILE A 306 -35.89 18.50 15.74
CA ILE A 306 -34.66 18.96 16.39
C ILE A 306 -34.36 18.15 17.67
N SER A 307 -33.13 18.22 18.16
CA SER A 307 -32.70 17.67 19.44
C SER A 307 -31.85 18.69 20.19
N LYS A 308 -32.26 19.02 21.42
CA LYS A 308 -31.58 20.02 22.27
C LYS A 308 -31.19 19.40 23.60
N VAL A 309 -29.95 19.63 24.01
CA VAL A 309 -29.42 19.19 25.31
C VAL A 309 -29.66 20.30 26.33
N PHE A 310 -30.41 20.00 27.38
CA PHE A 310 -30.63 20.90 28.51
C PHE A 310 -29.73 20.48 29.68
N ALA A 311 -28.92 21.41 30.18
CA ALA A 311 -27.99 21.16 31.27
C ALA A 311 -28.72 20.59 32.50
N GLY A 312 -28.29 19.42 32.97
CA GLY A 312 -28.91 18.72 34.11
C GLY A 312 -30.19 17.94 33.80
N HIS A 313 -30.77 18.08 32.61
CA HIS A 313 -32.05 17.45 32.24
C HIS A 313 -31.94 16.46 31.07
N GLY A 314 -30.83 16.44 30.33
CA GLY A 314 -30.60 15.50 29.23
C GLY A 314 -31.03 16.04 27.87
N THR A 315 -31.32 15.15 26.92
CA THR A 315 -31.64 15.51 25.52
C THR A 315 -33.13 15.42 25.27
N PHE A 316 -33.72 16.49 24.72
CA PHE A 316 -35.14 16.59 24.39
C PHE A 316 -35.33 16.72 22.89
N LYS A 317 -36.32 16.00 22.34
CA LYS A 317 -36.71 16.10 20.93
C LYS A 317 -37.79 17.16 20.78
N GLY A 318 -37.60 18.09 19.85
CA GLY A 318 -38.57 19.12 19.49
C GLY A 318 -38.97 19.00 18.02
N GLN A 319 -40.04 19.69 17.64
CA GLN A 319 -40.48 19.79 16.25
C GLN A 319 -40.94 21.22 15.94
N ILE A 320 -40.60 21.72 14.76
CA ILE A 320 -41.08 23.03 14.29
C ILE A 320 -42.59 22.95 14.09
N GLU A 321 -43.34 23.78 14.80
CA GLU A 321 -44.81 23.86 14.74
C GLU A 321 -45.27 25.01 13.84
N SER A 322 -44.57 26.15 13.89
CA SER A 322 -44.87 27.33 13.08
C SER A 322 -43.62 28.13 12.74
N THR A 323 -43.75 29.01 11.75
CA THR A 323 -42.70 29.96 11.34
C THR A 323 -43.31 31.36 11.23
N GLU A 324 -42.66 32.37 11.78
CA GLU A 324 -43.10 33.76 11.72
C GLU A 324 -41.93 34.71 11.46
N ILE A 325 -42.22 35.89 10.92
CA ILE A 325 -41.22 36.95 10.78
C ILE A 325 -41.35 37.86 11.99
N CYS A 326 -40.29 38.00 12.77
CA CYS A 326 -40.24 38.84 13.96
C CYS A 326 -38.93 39.63 14.02
N ASP A 327 -38.84 40.59 14.94
CA ASP A 327 -37.59 41.31 15.20
C ASP A 327 -36.59 40.38 15.89
N SER A 328 -35.38 40.29 15.35
CA SER A 328 -34.36 39.36 15.80
C SER A 328 -33.95 39.65 17.25
N THR A 329 -33.98 38.60 18.07
CA THR A 329 -33.47 38.61 19.44
C THR A 329 -31.94 38.62 19.47
N MET A 330 -31.28 38.01 18.47
CA MET A 330 -29.82 38.04 18.34
C MET A 330 -29.27 39.33 17.71
N TYR A 331 -30.05 39.95 16.82
CA TYR A 331 -29.66 41.14 16.06
C TYR A 331 -30.78 42.21 16.08
N PRO A 332 -30.95 42.94 17.20
CA PRO A 332 -32.04 43.89 17.36
C PRO A 332 -32.21 44.88 16.20
N GLY A 333 -33.43 45.08 15.73
CA GLY A 333 -33.77 45.95 14.60
C GLY A 333 -33.62 45.30 13.23
N ARG A 334 -33.53 43.96 13.16
CA ARG A 334 -33.52 43.19 11.91
C ARG A 334 -34.64 42.17 11.94
N GLU A 335 -35.50 42.20 10.93
CA GLU A 335 -36.50 41.16 10.74
C GLU A 335 -35.83 39.84 10.33
N ARG A 336 -36.15 38.76 11.06
CA ARG A 336 -35.69 37.40 10.80
C ARG A 336 -36.86 36.42 10.91
N ILE A 337 -36.68 35.24 10.34
CA ILE A 337 -37.65 34.14 10.48
C ILE A 337 -37.36 33.47 11.83
N ALA A 338 -38.34 33.49 12.73
CA ALA A 338 -38.35 32.67 13.93
C ALA A 338 -39.12 31.36 13.68
N TYR A 339 -38.60 30.29 14.25
CA TYR A 339 -39.16 28.94 14.19
C TYR A 339 -39.66 28.58 15.59
N THR A 340 -40.97 28.50 15.76
CA THR A 340 -41.57 28.04 17.02
C THR A 340 -41.43 26.53 17.11
N VAL A 341 -40.59 26.07 18.02
CA VAL A 341 -40.37 24.66 18.31
C VAL A 341 -41.24 24.23 19.48
N ARG A 342 -41.96 23.12 19.32
CA ARG A 342 -42.71 22.47 20.40
C ARG A 342 -41.99 21.21 20.87
N TYR A 343 -41.83 21.06 22.18
CA TYR A 343 -41.28 19.86 22.81
C TYR A 343 -42.43 18.94 23.26
N PRO A 344 -42.61 17.74 22.67
CA PRO A 344 -43.76 16.88 22.98
C PRO A 344 -43.80 16.35 24.43
N SER A 345 -42.66 16.33 25.12
CA SER A 345 -42.54 15.81 26.49
C SER A 345 -43.34 16.61 27.52
N ASP A 346 -43.41 17.92 27.35
CA ASP A 346 -44.04 18.85 28.31
C ASP A 346 -44.91 19.92 27.63
N ASN A 347 -45.03 19.88 26.30
CA ASN A 347 -45.71 20.88 25.46
C ASN A 347 -45.16 22.31 25.58
N THR A 348 -43.93 22.48 26.09
CA THR A 348 -43.28 23.78 26.08
C THR A 348 -42.95 24.19 24.65
N LYS A 349 -42.88 25.50 24.45
CA LYS A 349 -42.56 26.13 23.17
C LYS A 349 -41.39 27.08 23.34
N GLU A 350 -40.57 27.17 22.31
CA GLU A 350 -39.43 28.05 22.23
C GLU A 350 -39.32 28.59 20.81
N ASP A 351 -39.15 29.89 20.66
CA ASP A 351 -38.90 30.52 19.37
C ASP A 351 -37.39 30.63 19.15
N LEU A 352 -36.91 30.11 18.02
CA LEU A 352 -35.50 30.06 17.67
C LEU A 352 -35.26 30.72 16.31
N GLU A 353 -34.19 31.48 16.16
CA GLU A 353 -33.74 31.98 14.85
C GLU A 353 -33.00 30.89 14.04
N ASP A 354 -32.74 31.14 12.75
CA ASP A 354 -32.07 30.17 11.86
C ASP A 354 -30.71 29.74 12.46
N GLU A 355 -29.89 30.69 12.92
CA GLU A 355 -28.57 30.39 13.47
C GLU A 355 -28.63 29.58 14.80
N GLU A 356 -29.73 29.68 15.56
CA GLU A 356 -29.93 28.93 16.81
C GLU A 356 -30.49 27.52 16.56
N ILE A 357 -31.40 27.37 15.60
CA ILE A 357 -32.06 26.09 15.31
C ILE A 357 -31.19 25.16 14.47
N ARG A 358 -30.30 25.70 13.61
CA ARG A 358 -29.45 24.92 12.69
C ARG A 358 -28.61 23.83 13.38
N PRO A 359 -27.89 24.12 14.48
CA PRO A 359 -27.12 23.08 15.19
C PRO A 359 -28.01 22.00 15.83
N LEU A 360 -29.28 22.31 16.07
CA LEU A 360 -30.21 21.42 16.77
C LEU A 360 -30.94 20.45 15.81
N ILE A 361 -30.89 20.67 14.50
CA ILE A 361 -31.59 19.80 13.54
C ILE A 361 -31.12 18.35 13.70
N ASN A 362 -32.08 17.43 13.87
CA ASN A 362 -31.78 16.02 13.95
C ASN A 362 -31.53 15.47 12.54
N VAL A 363 -30.26 15.21 12.24
CA VAL A 363 -29.82 14.65 10.96
C VAL A 363 -29.63 13.13 11.00
N THR A 364 -29.69 12.51 12.19
CA THR A 364 -29.43 11.07 12.38
C THR A 364 -30.36 10.17 11.57
N ASP A 365 -31.56 10.66 11.30
CA ASP A 365 -32.61 9.94 10.58
C ASP A 365 -32.66 10.21 9.08
N LEU A 366 -31.88 11.17 8.57
CA LEU A 366 -31.85 11.53 7.16
C LEU A 366 -31.28 10.38 6.31
N PRO A 367 -31.88 10.09 5.13
CA PRO A 367 -31.45 8.98 4.29
C PRO A 367 -30.01 9.15 3.78
N GLU A 368 -29.57 10.38 3.53
CA GLU A 368 -28.20 10.70 3.10
C GLU A 368 -27.18 10.32 4.17
N ARG A 369 -27.46 10.68 5.43
CA ARG A 369 -26.59 10.33 6.56
C ARG A 369 -26.57 8.81 6.79
N LYS A 370 -27.74 8.17 6.75
CA LYS A 370 -27.87 6.71 6.90
C LYS A 370 -27.08 5.98 5.82
N ALA A 371 -27.14 6.44 4.57
CA ALA A 371 -26.35 5.86 3.49
C ALA A 371 -24.83 5.93 3.77
N VAL A 372 -24.33 7.07 4.27
CA VAL A 372 -22.91 7.21 4.67
C VAL A 372 -22.59 6.29 5.84
N ALA A 373 -23.42 6.29 6.89
CA ALA A 373 -23.24 5.46 8.07
C ALA A 373 -23.28 3.96 7.75
N ASP A 374 -24.14 3.51 6.84
CA ASP A 374 -24.24 2.12 6.40
C ASP A 374 -22.99 1.68 5.62
N ILE A 375 -22.46 2.54 4.74
CA ILE A 375 -21.23 2.26 3.98
C ILE A 375 -20.03 2.15 4.94
N LEU A 376 -19.89 3.12 5.83
CA LEU A 376 -18.81 3.13 6.81
C LEU A 376 -18.97 2.00 7.83
N GLY A 377 -20.20 1.70 8.26
CA GLY A 377 -20.53 0.60 9.16
C GLY A 377 -20.04 -0.74 8.62
N LYS A 378 -20.32 -1.04 7.35
CA LYS A 378 -19.79 -2.24 6.68
C LYS A 378 -18.26 -2.31 6.66
N ALA A 379 -17.59 -1.16 6.49
CA ALA A 379 -16.13 -1.11 6.54
C ALA A 379 -15.59 -1.41 7.96
N PHE A 380 -16.28 -0.93 9.00
CA PHE A 380 -15.94 -1.24 10.39
C PHE A 380 -16.29 -2.68 10.78
N GLU A 381 -17.40 -3.24 10.30
CA GLU A 381 -17.72 -4.67 10.46
C GLU A 381 -16.64 -5.54 9.82
N TYR A 382 -16.19 -5.16 8.63
CA TYR A 382 -15.07 -5.84 7.97
C TYR A 382 -13.79 -5.77 8.81
N LEU A 383 -13.42 -4.60 9.32
CA LEU A 383 -12.25 -4.45 10.19
C LEU A 383 -12.39 -5.29 11.46
N GLU A 384 -13.54 -5.21 12.13
CA GLU A 384 -13.85 -5.96 13.35
C GLU A 384 -13.77 -7.46 13.11
N SER A 385 -14.27 -7.95 11.97
CA SER A 385 -14.23 -9.38 11.65
C SER A 385 -12.81 -9.93 11.51
N ARG A 386 -11.88 -9.12 11.01
CA ARG A 386 -10.46 -9.47 10.91
C ARG A 386 -9.75 -9.42 12.25
N LEU A 387 -10.06 -8.43 13.08
CA LEU A 387 -9.44 -8.30 14.41
C LEU A 387 -9.97 -9.33 15.42
N THR A 388 -11.19 -9.84 15.21
CA THR A 388 -11.84 -10.82 16.10
C THR A 388 -11.77 -12.27 15.58
N GLY A 389 -11.21 -12.49 14.39
CA GLY A 389 -11.12 -13.82 13.80
C GLY A 389 -12.47 -14.43 13.40
N THR A 390 -13.46 -13.59 13.11
CA THR A 390 -14.79 -14.04 12.63
C THR A 390 -14.89 -14.07 11.09
N CYS A 391 -13.77 -13.86 10.40
CA CYS A 391 -13.63 -13.95 8.94
C CYS A 391 -12.91 -15.25 8.51
N GLU A 392 -12.68 -15.42 7.20
CA GLU A 392 -11.90 -16.55 6.68
C GLU A 392 -10.45 -16.53 7.20
N ASP A 393 -9.89 -17.71 7.50
CA ASP A 393 -8.54 -17.88 8.09
C ASP A 393 -7.43 -17.09 7.37
N GLN A 394 -7.51 -16.93 6.05
CA GLN A 394 -6.52 -16.19 5.24
C GLN A 394 -6.53 -14.67 5.49
N TYR A 395 -7.58 -14.15 6.12
CA TYR A 395 -7.80 -12.75 6.42
C TYR A 395 -7.81 -12.43 7.91
N ASP A 396 -7.80 -13.48 8.75
CA ASP A 396 -7.78 -13.39 10.20
C ASP A 396 -6.49 -12.70 10.69
N ALA A 397 -6.67 -11.56 11.37
CA ALA A 397 -5.61 -10.78 11.98
C ALA A 397 -5.67 -10.82 13.52
N SER A 398 -6.53 -11.64 14.12
CA SER A 398 -6.72 -11.74 15.56
C SER A 398 -5.44 -12.09 16.30
N SER A 399 -4.63 -13.01 15.73
CA SER A 399 -3.33 -13.37 16.27
C SER A 399 -2.37 -12.17 16.32
N VAL A 400 -2.24 -11.43 15.22
CA VAL A 400 -1.38 -10.23 15.12
C VAL A 400 -1.89 -9.12 16.05
N TYR A 401 -3.21 -8.94 16.12
CA TYR A 401 -3.84 -7.98 17.03
C TYR A 401 -3.55 -8.33 18.49
N GLU A 402 -3.56 -9.60 18.86
CA GLU A 402 -3.18 -10.06 20.19
C GLU A 402 -1.68 -9.84 20.47
N ILE A 403 -0.80 -10.03 19.49
CA ILE A 403 0.62 -9.66 19.62
C ILE A 403 0.75 -8.17 19.95
N PHE A 404 0.04 -7.31 19.19
CA PHE A 404 0.01 -5.87 19.44
C PHE A 404 -0.48 -5.54 20.85
N ARG A 405 -1.50 -6.27 21.35
CA ARG A 405 -1.97 -6.11 22.72
C ARG A 405 -0.87 -6.40 23.73
N LEU A 406 -0.18 -7.54 23.56
CA LEU A 406 0.79 -8.04 24.50
C LEU A 406 2.06 -7.18 24.56
N VAL A 407 2.57 -6.70 23.42
CA VAL A 407 3.83 -5.95 23.37
C VAL A 407 3.75 -4.54 23.95
N GLN A 408 2.56 -4.03 24.25
CA GLN A 408 2.40 -2.73 24.93
C GLN A 408 3.16 -2.66 26.27
N VAL A 409 3.34 -3.79 26.97
CA VAL A 409 4.10 -3.82 28.24
C VAL A 409 5.61 -3.60 28.07
N PHE A 410 6.11 -3.37 26.85
CA PHE A 410 7.48 -2.86 26.65
C PHE A 410 7.53 -1.32 26.70
N ASP A 411 6.37 -0.65 26.73
CA ASP A 411 6.25 0.71 27.23
C ASP A 411 6.28 0.67 28.77
N PRO A 412 7.31 1.25 29.42
CA PRO A 412 7.42 1.24 30.87
C PRO A 412 6.19 1.87 31.56
N GLN A 413 5.61 2.92 30.98
CA GLN A 413 4.43 3.56 31.56
C GLN A 413 3.23 2.61 31.55
N TYR A 414 3.03 1.86 30.46
CA TYR A 414 1.96 0.87 30.37
C TYR A 414 2.20 -0.33 31.30
N ALA A 415 3.45 -0.81 31.37
CA ALA A 415 3.81 -1.98 32.17
C ALA A 415 3.44 -1.83 33.65
N THR A 416 3.61 -0.63 34.23
CA THR A 416 3.33 -0.38 35.65
C THR A 416 1.90 -0.72 36.08
N ASN A 417 0.93 -0.58 35.18
CA ASN A 417 -0.49 -0.78 35.49
C ASN A 417 -1.05 -2.13 34.99
N HIS A 418 -0.38 -2.76 34.01
CA HIS A 418 -0.95 -3.89 33.28
C HIS A 418 -0.12 -5.17 33.32
N LEU A 419 1.19 -5.08 33.63
CA LEU A 419 2.07 -6.24 33.61
C LEU A 419 1.77 -7.18 34.78
N THR A 420 1.53 -8.45 34.46
CA THR A 420 1.32 -9.53 35.44
C THR A 420 2.07 -10.79 35.01
N THR A 421 2.25 -11.74 35.91
CA THR A 421 2.87 -13.04 35.58
C THR A 421 2.12 -13.77 34.46
N ALA A 422 0.78 -13.72 34.47
CA ALA A 422 -0.06 -14.29 33.42
C ALA A 422 0.13 -13.58 32.07
N TRP A 423 0.44 -12.28 32.08
CA TRP A 423 0.79 -11.54 30.86
C TRP A 423 2.07 -12.07 30.23
N VAL A 424 3.09 -12.36 31.04
CA VAL A 424 4.36 -12.94 30.58
C VAL A 424 4.15 -14.34 30.01
N ASP A 425 3.26 -15.15 30.60
CA ASP A 425 2.88 -16.45 30.05
C ASP A 425 2.29 -16.34 28.64
N ASN A 426 1.51 -15.29 28.37
CA ASN A 426 0.92 -15.08 27.06
C ASN A 426 1.96 -14.72 25.98
N PHE A 427 3.19 -14.32 26.32
CA PHE A 427 4.26 -14.16 25.31
C PHE A 427 4.63 -15.45 24.59
N ALA A 428 4.21 -16.62 25.09
CA ALA A 428 4.37 -17.90 24.41
C ALA A 428 3.73 -17.92 23.00
N ILE A 429 2.72 -17.08 22.73
CA ILE A 429 2.12 -16.97 21.39
C ILE A 429 3.03 -16.24 20.39
N ILE A 430 3.97 -15.41 20.90
CA ILE A 430 4.90 -14.64 20.09
C ILE A 430 6.12 -15.51 19.83
N THR A 431 6.13 -16.27 18.72
CA THR A 431 7.15 -17.28 18.43
C THR A 431 8.60 -16.79 18.61
N PRO A 432 9.00 -15.58 18.14
CA PRO A 432 10.35 -15.08 18.38
C PRO A 432 10.68 -14.88 19.86
N LEU A 433 9.72 -14.40 20.67
CA LEU A 433 9.92 -14.25 22.11
C LEU A 433 9.98 -15.60 22.81
N ALA A 434 9.04 -16.51 22.50
CA ALA A 434 9.01 -17.85 23.09
C ALA A 434 10.31 -18.64 22.84
N ASN A 435 10.96 -18.41 21.69
CA ASN A 435 12.16 -19.14 21.29
C ASN A 435 13.47 -18.47 21.74
N LEU A 436 13.51 -17.13 21.81
CA LEU A 436 14.74 -16.37 22.00
C LEU A 436 14.82 -15.66 23.36
N ALA A 437 13.69 -15.42 24.02
CA ALA A 437 13.63 -14.84 25.35
C ALA A 437 13.34 -15.94 26.39
N ASP A 438 14.03 -15.89 27.53
CA ASP A 438 13.75 -16.78 28.65
C ASP A 438 12.57 -16.21 29.47
N LEU A 439 11.36 -16.71 29.17
CA LEU A 439 10.13 -16.25 29.84
C LEU A 439 10.15 -16.51 31.36
N ASN A 440 10.88 -17.53 31.84
CA ASN A 440 10.98 -17.81 33.27
C ASN A 440 11.88 -16.79 33.97
N GLU A 441 12.99 -16.40 33.34
CA GLU A 441 13.84 -15.33 33.85
C GLU A 441 13.14 -13.97 33.77
N MET A 442 12.37 -13.69 32.71
CA MET A 442 11.53 -12.49 32.64
C MET A 442 10.56 -12.38 33.82
N LYS A 443 9.94 -13.48 34.27
CA LYS A 443 9.07 -13.48 35.45
C LYS A 443 9.84 -13.15 36.74
N LYS A 444 11.09 -13.63 36.88
CA LYS A 444 11.94 -13.31 38.03
C LYS A 444 12.36 -11.84 38.04
N GLU A 445 12.68 -11.29 36.87
CA GLU A 445 13.08 -9.89 36.67
C GLU A 445 11.90 -8.90 36.72
N MET A 446 10.66 -9.38 36.64
CA MET A 446 9.44 -8.56 36.50
C MET A 446 9.32 -7.47 37.56
N HIS A 447 9.59 -7.80 38.84
CA HIS A 447 9.49 -6.82 39.92
C HIS A 447 10.51 -5.67 39.77
N SER A 448 11.75 -6.00 39.36
CA SER A 448 12.80 -5.02 39.09
C SER A 448 12.43 -4.13 37.90
N TYR A 449 11.87 -4.72 36.83
CA TYR A 449 11.38 -3.98 35.67
C TYR A 449 10.28 -2.98 36.05
N MET A 450 9.22 -3.44 36.74
CA MET A 450 8.11 -2.59 37.16
C MET A 450 8.56 -1.47 38.11
N THR A 451 9.47 -1.79 39.04
CA THR A 451 10.01 -0.80 39.98
C THR A 451 10.74 0.32 39.23
N ALA A 452 11.59 -0.02 38.26
CA ALA A 452 12.30 0.94 37.42
C ALA A 452 11.34 1.75 36.52
N ALA A 453 10.20 1.17 36.14
CA ALA A 453 9.21 1.80 35.27
C ALA A 453 8.29 2.80 36.00
N THR A 454 8.13 2.69 37.32
CA THR A 454 7.19 3.51 38.14
C THR A 454 7.32 5.03 37.93
N SER A 455 8.53 5.54 37.70
CA SER A 455 8.78 6.98 37.53
C SER A 455 8.80 7.44 36.07
N PHE A 456 8.60 6.53 35.11
CA PHE A 456 8.62 6.86 33.70
C PHE A 456 7.24 7.35 33.22
N SER A 457 7.23 8.47 32.51
CA SER A 457 6.03 9.03 31.90
C SER A 457 6.42 9.74 30.60
N VAL A 458 5.67 9.47 29.54
CA VAL A 458 5.89 10.08 28.22
C VAL A 458 4.57 10.28 27.51
N SER A 459 4.42 11.42 26.83
CA SER A 459 3.28 11.64 25.95
C SER A 459 3.44 10.84 24.67
N SER A 460 2.37 10.19 24.22
CA SER A 460 2.31 9.47 22.94
C SER A 460 1.68 10.31 21.81
N VAL A 461 1.55 11.62 22.03
CA VAL A 461 1.04 12.56 21.01
C VAL A 461 2.07 12.78 19.91
N ASP A 462 3.35 12.92 20.29
CA ASP A 462 4.48 13.04 19.37
C ASP A 462 5.23 11.70 19.35
N ILE A 463 5.10 10.97 18.25
CA ILE A 463 5.66 9.63 18.08
C ILE A 463 7.20 9.64 18.09
N ASP A 464 7.79 10.76 17.68
CA ASP A 464 9.23 10.90 17.59
C ASP A 464 9.82 11.00 18.99
N ILE A 465 9.28 11.95 19.77
CA ILE A 465 9.64 12.13 21.18
C ILE A 465 9.31 10.88 21.98
N TYR A 466 8.15 10.26 21.73
CA TYR A 466 7.74 9.03 22.38
C TYR A 466 8.78 7.92 22.16
N SER A 467 9.14 7.66 20.91
CA SER A 467 10.08 6.59 20.55
C SER A 467 11.47 6.83 21.14
N ASP A 468 11.97 8.06 21.07
CA ASP A 468 13.29 8.41 21.60
C ASP A 468 13.36 8.27 23.13
N CYS A 469 12.31 8.70 23.83
CA CYS A 469 12.19 8.55 25.29
C CYS A 469 12.18 7.07 25.70
N ILE A 470 11.38 6.23 25.04
CA ILE A 470 11.32 4.79 25.31
C ILE A 470 12.67 4.12 25.06
N LEU A 471 13.29 4.38 23.90
CA LEU A 471 14.61 3.82 23.56
C LEU A 471 15.69 4.28 24.54
N SER A 472 15.68 5.56 24.94
CA SER A 472 16.60 6.10 25.95
C SER A 472 16.43 5.43 27.31
N TRP A 473 15.18 5.21 27.71
CA TRP A 473 14.88 4.49 28.95
C TRP A 473 15.41 3.06 28.92
N TRP A 474 15.20 2.31 27.83
CA TRP A 474 15.70 0.94 27.69
C TRP A 474 17.23 0.86 27.61
N ARG A 475 17.90 1.85 27.01
CA ARG A 475 19.37 1.93 27.03
C ARG A 475 19.93 2.15 28.43
N THR A 476 19.22 2.92 29.25
CA THR A 476 19.66 3.29 30.61
C THR A 476 19.39 2.16 31.60
N ASN A 477 18.22 1.53 31.53
CA ASN A 477 17.75 0.59 32.54
C ASN A 477 17.88 -0.89 32.13
N GLY A 478 17.99 -1.19 30.83
CA GLY A 478 17.94 -2.56 30.32
C GLY A 478 19.02 -3.50 30.86
N ALA A 479 20.15 -2.97 31.34
CA ALA A 479 21.18 -3.79 31.97
C ALA A 479 20.73 -4.43 33.30
N SER A 480 19.73 -3.86 33.98
CA SER A 480 19.21 -4.34 35.26
C SER A 480 18.23 -5.52 35.12
N PHE A 481 17.75 -5.79 33.90
CA PHE A 481 16.81 -6.86 33.58
C PHE A 481 17.11 -7.41 32.17
N PRO A 482 18.20 -8.18 32.03
CA PRO A 482 18.74 -8.58 30.73
C PRO A 482 17.77 -9.45 29.90
N SER A 483 16.91 -10.24 30.55
CA SER A 483 15.91 -11.06 29.85
C SER A 483 14.84 -10.17 29.22
N TRP A 484 14.36 -9.18 29.95
CA TRP A 484 13.45 -8.15 29.41
C TRP A 484 14.10 -7.29 28.32
N ALA A 485 15.37 -6.91 28.47
CA ALA A 485 16.07 -6.14 27.45
C ALA A 485 16.27 -6.93 26.15
N THR A 486 16.46 -8.25 26.25
CA THR A 486 16.52 -9.14 25.08
C THR A 486 15.17 -9.21 24.39
N ALA A 487 14.09 -9.41 25.15
CA ALA A 487 12.73 -9.40 24.64
C ALA A 487 12.36 -8.06 23.99
N ALA A 488 12.75 -6.93 24.59
CA ALA A 488 12.51 -5.59 24.05
C ALA A 488 13.17 -5.42 22.68
N ARG A 489 14.41 -5.88 22.50
CA ARG A 489 15.10 -5.82 21.19
C ARG A 489 14.38 -6.64 20.11
N ILE A 490 13.79 -7.78 20.48
CA ILE A 490 13.00 -8.60 19.56
C ILE A 490 11.72 -7.86 19.17
N VAL A 491 11.00 -7.32 20.15
CA VAL A 491 9.75 -6.58 19.92
C VAL A 491 9.99 -5.32 19.11
N PHE A 492 11.05 -4.56 19.38
CA PHE A 492 11.38 -3.34 18.63
C PHE A 492 11.84 -3.63 17.20
N ALA A 493 12.13 -4.88 16.87
CA ALA A 493 12.36 -5.31 15.49
C ALA A 493 11.06 -5.70 14.76
N PHE A 494 9.91 -5.77 15.45
CA PHE A 494 8.63 -5.96 14.80
C PHE A 494 8.19 -4.66 14.15
N THR A 495 7.84 -4.75 12.87
CA THR A 495 7.15 -3.65 12.18
C THR A 495 5.65 -3.95 12.17
N PRO A 496 4.79 -3.00 12.57
CA PRO A 496 3.35 -3.17 12.48
C PRO A 496 2.83 -3.15 11.03
N ASN A 497 3.68 -2.88 10.02
CA ASN A 497 3.27 -2.79 8.63
C ASN A 497 3.93 -3.83 7.72
N SER A 498 3.11 -4.47 6.88
CA SER A 498 3.57 -5.19 5.68
C SER A 498 4.04 -4.22 4.59
N ALA A 499 3.66 -2.94 4.67
CA ALA A 499 3.99 -1.89 3.71
C ALA A 499 5.50 -1.78 3.46
N SER A 500 6.34 -1.97 4.47
CA SER A 500 7.79 -2.06 4.33
C SER A 500 8.24 -3.07 3.26
N VAL A 501 7.61 -4.24 3.22
CA VAL A 501 7.89 -5.32 2.25
C VAL A 501 7.05 -5.18 0.97
N GLU A 502 5.78 -4.77 1.08
CA GLU A 502 4.92 -4.50 -0.07
C GLU A 502 5.44 -3.35 -0.93
N ARG A 503 6.14 -2.36 -0.35
CA ARG A 503 6.85 -1.30 -1.10
C ARG A 503 8.00 -1.85 -1.92
N VAL A 504 8.74 -2.84 -1.41
CA VAL A 504 9.73 -3.57 -2.20
C VAL A 504 9.03 -4.27 -3.36
N PHE A 505 7.90 -4.94 -3.10
CA PHE A 505 7.12 -5.60 -4.15
C PHE A 505 6.43 -4.64 -5.14
N ALA A 506 6.00 -3.46 -4.72
CA ALA A 506 5.36 -2.45 -5.55
C ALA A 506 6.40 -1.70 -6.41
N LYS A 507 7.57 -1.36 -5.85
CA LYS A 507 8.71 -0.87 -6.65
C LYS A 507 9.19 -1.92 -7.62
N LEU A 508 9.25 -3.20 -7.22
CA LEU A 508 9.52 -4.30 -8.14
C LEU A 508 8.47 -4.32 -9.26
N ARG A 509 7.18 -4.22 -8.94
CA ARG A 509 6.09 -4.18 -9.92
C ARG A 509 6.13 -2.95 -10.84
N ASN A 510 6.53 -1.78 -10.35
CA ASN A 510 6.62 -0.55 -11.16
C ASN A 510 7.93 -0.46 -11.97
N MET A 511 9.01 -1.10 -11.52
CA MET A 511 10.25 -1.25 -12.29
C MET A 511 10.10 -2.23 -13.46
N PHE A 512 9.10 -3.11 -13.41
CA PHE A 512 8.74 -4.02 -14.51
C PHE A 512 7.37 -3.62 -15.06
N ASP A 513 7.38 -2.80 -16.12
CA ASP A 513 6.18 -2.37 -16.83
C ASP A 513 5.22 -3.56 -17.07
N VAL A 514 3.90 -3.32 -17.08
CA VAL A 514 2.88 -4.34 -17.40
C VAL A 514 3.20 -4.99 -18.75
N ASP A 515 3.84 -4.23 -19.64
CA ASP A 515 4.36 -4.72 -20.92
C ASP A 515 5.62 -5.56 -20.81
N GLN A 516 6.53 -5.36 -19.84
CA GLN A 516 7.64 -6.28 -19.58
C GLN A 516 7.15 -7.60 -18.98
N MET A 517 6.14 -7.59 -18.12
CA MET A 517 5.47 -8.80 -17.62
C MET A 517 4.74 -9.55 -18.73
N ARG A 518 4.07 -8.84 -19.66
CA ARG A 518 3.52 -9.45 -20.90
C ARG A 518 4.61 -9.95 -21.84
N THR A 519 5.74 -9.24 -21.95
CA THR A 519 6.87 -9.64 -22.80
C THR A 519 7.58 -10.86 -22.20
N LEU A 520 7.73 -10.96 -20.89
CA LEU A 520 8.20 -12.15 -20.16
C LEU A 520 7.21 -13.30 -20.28
N GLY A 521 5.90 -13.07 -20.17
CA GLY A 521 4.86 -14.07 -20.44
C GLY A 521 4.90 -14.59 -21.88
N SER A 522 5.13 -13.70 -22.86
CA SER A 522 5.29 -14.05 -24.28
C SER A 522 6.61 -14.77 -24.55
N ARG A 523 7.70 -14.43 -23.83
CA ARG A 523 9.01 -15.10 -23.89
C ARG A 523 8.99 -16.45 -23.18
N GLN A 524 8.26 -16.63 -22.08
CA GLN A 524 7.98 -17.92 -21.45
C GLN A 524 7.08 -18.79 -22.34
N GLN A 525 6.09 -18.22 -23.03
CA GLN A 525 5.30 -18.93 -24.04
C GLN A 525 6.13 -19.30 -25.28
N ARG A 526 7.09 -18.46 -25.72
CA ARG A 526 8.05 -18.79 -26.79
C ARG A 526 9.08 -19.83 -26.35
N ALA A 527 9.66 -19.71 -25.16
CA ALA A 527 10.62 -20.65 -24.60
C ALA A 527 9.98 -22.02 -24.34
N SER A 528 8.73 -22.05 -23.87
CA SER A 528 7.96 -23.29 -23.72
C SER A 528 7.42 -23.85 -25.05
N ARG A 529 7.38 -23.07 -26.14
CA ARG A 529 7.14 -23.60 -27.50
C ARG A 529 8.38 -24.24 -28.11
N VAL A 530 9.59 -23.87 -27.69
CA VAL A 530 10.84 -24.47 -28.17
C VAL A 530 11.17 -25.77 -27.43
N THR A 531 10.62 -26.00 -26.22
CA THR A 531 10.94 -27.19 -25.40
C THR A 531 9.77 -28.13 -25.09
N LYS A 532 8.55 -27.88 -25.59
CA LYS A 532 7.43 -28.84 -25.43
C LYS A 532 7.36 -29.83 -26.59
N THR A 533 7.94 -31.00 -26.39
CA THR A 533 7.44 -32.25 -26.98
C THR A 533 5.93 -32.32 -26.71
N ARG A 534 5.13 -32.39 -27.79
CA ARG A 534 3.66 -32.44 -27.75
C ARG A 534 3.18 -33.49 -26.74
N VAL A 535 2.58 -33.05 -25.63
CA VAL A 535 1.67 -33.92 -24.87
C VAL A 535 0.49 -34.23 -25.79
N LYS A 536 0.44 -35.47 -26.28
CA LYS A 536 -0.68 -35.97 -27.10
C LYS A 536 -1.97 -35.84 -26.31
N LYS A 537 -2.96 -35.12 -26.85
CA LYS A 537 -4.35 -35.16 -26.38
C LYS A 537 -4.78 -36.63 -26.28
N ARG A 538 -5.33 -37.04 -25.12
CA ARG A 538 -5.91 -38.38 -24.94
C ARG A 538 -6.98 -38.59 -26.03
N MET A 539 -6.83 -39.66 -26.80
CA MET A 539 -7.80 -40.02 -27.84
C MET A 539 -9.10 -40.48 -27.17
N SER A 540 -10.21 -39.84 -27.57
CA SER A 540 -11.55 -40.31 -27.23
C SER A 540 -11.97 -41.33 -28.29
N TYR A 541 -12.35 -42.53 -27.85
CA TYR A 541 -12.90 -43.57 -28.71
C TYR A 541 -14.42 -43.66 -28.56
N ASP A 542 -15.11 -43.93 -29.66
CA ASP A 542 -16.54 -44.20 -29.63
C ASP A 542 -16.87 -45.50 -28.87
N GLN A 543 -18.15 -45.67 -28.55
CA GLN A 543 -18.62 -46.79 -27.72
C GLN A 543 -18.52 -48.14 -28.44
N ALA A 544 -18.66 -48.16 -29.77
CA ALA A 544 -18.54 -49.40 -30.55
C ALA A 544 -17.09 -49.93 -30.52
N PHE A 545 -16.11 -49.05 -30.67
CA PHE A 545 -14.70 -49.40 -30.57
C PHE A 545 -14.33 -49.88 -29.17
N LYS A 546 -14.82 -49.22 -28.12
CA LYS A 546 -14.60 -49.67 -26.72
C LYS A 546 -15.14 -51.08 -26.48
N LEU A 547 -16.35 -51.38 -26.98
CA LEU A 547 -16.93 -52.72 -26.88
C LEU A 547 -16.11 -53.77 -27.64
N GLN A 548 -15.55 -53.42 -28.80
CA GLN A 548 -14.67 -54.31 -29.56
C GLN A 548 -13.38 -54.65 -28.79
N VAL A 549 -12.77 -53.66 -28.13
CA VAL A 549 -11.58 -53.86 -27.29
C VAL A 549 -11.89 -54.77 -26.11
N VAL A 550 -13.02 -54.56 -25.43
CA VAL A 550 -13.46 -55.39 -24.29
C VAL A 550 -13.74 -56.83 -24.73
N HIS A 551 -14.44 -57.04 -25.85
CA HIS A 551 -14.68 -58.39 -26.38
C HIS A 551 -13.38 -59.13 -26.70
N ALA A 552 -12.43 -58.46 -27.36
CA ALA A 552 -11.13 -59.04 -27.67
C ALA A 552 -10.30 -59.35 -26.41
N ALA A 553 -10.45 -58.55 -25.34
CA ALA A 553 -9.85 -58.82 -24.05
C ALA A 553 -10.48 -60.08 -23.40
N LEU A 554 -11.81 -60.16 -23.38
CA LEU A 554 -12.55 -61.26 -22.74
C LEU A 554 -12.30 -62.62 -23.39
N GLN A 555 -11.96 -62.66 -24.69
CA GLN A 555 -11.58 -63.88 -25.39
C GLN A 555 -10.19 -64.43 -25.01
N ARG A 556 -9.42 -63.69 -24.20
CA ARG A 556 -8.08 -64.10 -23.75
C ARG A 556 -8.08 -64.62 -22.31
N PRO A 557 -7.16 -65.55 -21.97
CA PRO A 557 -6.91 -66.00 -20.61
C PRO A 557 -6.66 -64.82 -19.65
N THR A 558 -7.16 -64.95 -18.42
CA THR A 558 -7.19 -63.86 -17.44
C THR A 558 -5.81 -63.31 -17.10
N ASP A 559 -4.79 -64.17 -17.09
CA ASP A 559 -3.39 -63.88 -16.81
C ASP A 559 -2.65 -63.21 -17.99
N ASN A 560 -3.21 -63.23 -19.19
CA ASN A 560 -2.60 -62.67 -20.40
C ASN A 560 -3.57 -61.83 -21.24
N ARG A 561 -4.50 -61.14 -20.58
CA ARG A 561 -5.54 -60.35 -21.24
C ARG A 561 -5.04 -59.00 -21.76
N ILE A 562 -4.17 -58.33 -21.02
CA ILE A 562 -3.93 -56.89 -21.19
C ILE A 562 -2.94 -56.61 -22.32
N LYS A 563 -1.69 -57.08 -22.20
CA LYS A 563 -0.63 -56.78 -23.18
C LYS A 563 -1.01 -57.20 -24.61
N PRO A 564 -1.58 -58.39 -24.85
CA PRO A 564 -1.93 -58.80 -26.20
C PRO A 564 -3.14 -58.05 -26.77
N THR A 565 -4.05 -57.56 -25.91
CA THR A 565 -5.17 -56.71 -26.35
C THR A 565 -4.67 -55.33 -26.73
N CYS A 566 -3.82 -54.69 -25.91
CA CYS A 566 -3.19 -53.41 -26.27
C CYS A 566 -2.34 -53.51 -27.55
N ALA A 567 -1.70 -54.65 -27.80
CA ALA A 567 -0.97 -54.89 -29.05
C ALA A 567 -1.91 -54.98 -30.27
N LEU A 568 -3.14 -55.48 -30.09
CA LEU A 568 -4.14 -55.60 -31.15
C LEU A 568 -4.83 -54.25 -31.47
N PHE A 569 -4.88 -53.32 -30.51
CA PHE A 569 -5.52 -52.00 -30.67
C PHE A 569 -4.53 -50.86 -30.37
N PRO A 570 -3.71 -50.45 -31.37
CA PRO A 570 -2.72 -49.39 -31.21
C PRO A 570 -3.37 -48.07 -30.76
N GLY A 571 -2.95 -47.56 -29.60
CA GLY A 571 -3.49 -46.34 -29.00
C GLY A 571 -4.38 -46.56 -27.77
N ILE A 572 -4.65 -47.81 -27.38
CA ILE A 572 -5.27 -48.16 -26.10
C ILE A 572 -4.19 -48.46 -25.05
N GLU A 573 -4.21 -47.69 -23.96
CA GLU A 573 -3.30 -47.89 -22.82
C GLU A 573 -3.81 -49.03 -21.90
N PRO A 574 -2.92 -49.77 -21.21
CA PRO A 574 -3.29 -50.88 -20.33
C PRO A 574 -4.37 -50.55 -19.29
N CYS A 575 -4.37 -49.33 -18.76
CA CYS A 575 -5.35 -48.86 -17.78
C CYS A 575 -6.77 -48.71 -18.35
N GLN A 576 -6.91 -48.56 -19.67
CA GLN A 576 -8.20 -48.39 -20.33
C GLN A 576 -8.93 -49.71 -20.59
N VAL A 577 -8.29 -50.86 -20.33
CA VAL A 577 -8.86 -52.21 -20.45
C VAL A 577 -9.45 -52.70 -19.10
N PHE A 578 -9.23 -51.95 -18.01
CA PHE A 578 -9.67 -52.31 -16.64
C PHE A 578 -11.06 -51.77 -16.26
N CYS A 579 -11.66 -50.89 -17.07
CA CYS A 579 -13.01 -50.34 -16.87
C CYS A 579 -13.96 -50.94 -17.89
#